data_AF-A0A9W7KNA8-F1
#
_entry.id   AF-A0A9W7KNA8-F1
#
_cell.length_a   1.000
_cell.length_b   1.000
_cell.length_c   1.000
_cell.angle_alpha   90.00
_cell.angle_beta   90.00
_cell.angle_gamma   90.00
#
_symmetry.space_group_name_H-M   'P 1'
#
loop_
_entity.id
_entity.type
_entity.pdbx_description
1 polymer ?
#
loop_
_entity_poly.entity_id
_entity_poly.type
_entity_poly.pdbx_seq_one_letter_code
_entity_poly.pdbx_strand_id
1 'polypeptide(L)' 'MAQARTLAGWIALIAEDRGLGEQDVAATTGLDIEDVRAVLGGTVFMLPVTTLDRALRRLEGRPH' A
#
# COMPACT_ATOMS: atom_id res chain seq x y z
N MET A 1 -5.37 2.45 -15.20
CA MET A 1 -5.92 3.04 -13.96
C MET A 1 -6.60 2.03 -13.03
N ALA A 2 -7.31 1.01 -13.53
CA ALA A 2 -7.94 0.00 -12.68
C ALA A 2 -6.95 -0.77 -11.79
N GLN A 3 -5.79 -1.17 -12.33
CA GLN A 3 -4.82 -2.02 -11.61
C GLN A 3 -4.18 -1.33 -10.38
N ALA A 4 -3.80 -0.06 -10.49
CA ALA A 4 -3.26 0.71 -9.36
C ALA A 4 -4.29 0.80 -8.21
N ARG A 5 -5.56 1.07 -8.55
CA ARG A 5 -6.65 1.10 -7.58
C ARG A 5 -6.87 -0.25 -6.91
N THR A 6 -6.80 -1.34 -7.67
CA THR A 6 -6.89 -2.70 -7.12
C THR A 6 -5.75 -3.00 -6.14
N LEU A 7 -4.50 -2.69 -6.50
CA LEU A 7 -3.34 -2.92 -5.62
C LEU A 7 -3.41 -2.11 -4.32
N ALA A 8 -3.81 -0.84 -4.41
CA ALA A 8 -4.03 -0.01 -3.23
C ALA A 8 -5.15 -0.54 -2.35
N GLY A 9 -6.24 -1.05 -2.95
CA GLY A 9 -7.30 -1.73 -2.22
C GLY A 9 -6.78 -2.95 -1.45
N TRP A 10 -5.92 -3.77 -2.06
CA TRP A 10 -5.28 -4.89 -1.37
C TRP A 10 -4.37 -4.44 -0.23
N ILE A 11 -3.57 -3.38 -0.43
CA ILE A 11 -2.72 -2.81 0.62
C ILE A 11 -3.57 -2.34 1.80
N ALA A 12 -4.66 -1.61 1.53
CA ALA A 12 -5.56 -1.13 2.57
C ALA A 12 -6.24 -2.28 3.33
N LEU A 13 -6.71 -3.30 2.61
CA LEU A 13 -7.32 -4.49 3.21
C LEU A 13 -6.34 -5.24 4.13
N ILE A 14 -5.09 -5.44 3.69
CA ILE A 14 -4.07 -6.11 4.50
C ILE A 14 -3.68 -5.27 5.72
N ALA A 15 -3.60 -3.94 5.55
CA ALA A 15 -3.33 -3.04 6.66
C ALA A 15 -4.44 -3.12 7.72
N GLU A 16 -5.70 -3.10 7.29
CA GLU A 16 -6.86 -3.23 8.18
C GLU A 16 -6.91 -4.60 8.87
N ASP A 17 -6.74 -5.70 8.12
CA ASP A 17 -6.72 -7.08 8.63
C ASP A 17 -5.66 -7.29 9.73
N ARG A 18 -4.51 -6.62 9.59
CA ARG A 18 -3.39 -6.72 10.53
C ARG A 18 -3.38 -5.61 11.60
N GLY A 19 -4.36 -4.70 11.60
CA GLY A 19 -4.42 -3.57 12.52
C GLY A 19 -3.25 -2.58 12.37
N LEU A 20 -2.67 -2.47 11.18
CA LEU A 20 -1.54 -1.58 10.88
C LEU A 20 -2.02 -0.14 10.70
N GLY A 21 -1.38 0.79 11.41
CA GLY A 21 -1.58 2.22 11.20
C GLY A 21 -0.80 2.75 9.99
N GLU A 22 -1.04 4.02 9.63
CA GLU A 22 -0.32 4.69 8.54
C GLU A 22 1.21 4.58 8.69
N GLN A 23 1.71 4.72 9.92
CA GLN A 23 3.14 4.63 10.21
C GLN A 23 3.70 3.21 10.04
N ASP A 24 2.95 2.18 10.41
CA ASP A 24 3.38 0.79 10.27
C ASP A 24 3.41 0.37 8.80
N VAL A 25 2.41 0.83 8.03
CA VAL A 25 2.37 0.61 6.58
C VAL A 25 3.54 1.34 5.90
N ALA A 26 3.81 2.59 6.26
CA ALA A 26 4.95 3.35 5.73
C ALA A 26 6.28 2.64 6.06
N ALA A 27 6.46 2.21 7.30
CA ALA A 27 7.66 1.49 7.74
C ALA A 27 7.85 0.15 7.00
N THR A 28 6.76 -0.60 6.78
CA THR A 28 6.81 -1.92 6.13
C THR A 28 7.01 -1.81 4.62
N THR A 29 6.32 -0.87 3.98
CA THR A 29 6.31 -0.72 2.52
C THR A 29 7.44 0.16 2.00
N GLY A 30 7.96 1.06 2.83
CA GLY A 30 8.89 2.11 2.43
C GLY A 30 8.23 3.22 1.61
N LEU A 31 6.90 3.33 1.64
CA LEU A 31 6.14 4.43 1.07
C LEU A 31 6.25 5.67 1.96
N ASP A 32 6.11 6.85 1.35
CA ASP A 32 5.90 8.08 2.11
C ASP A 32 4.55 8.03 2.83
N ILE A 33 4.45 8.69 3.98
CA ILE A 33 3.22 8.77 4.76
C ILE A 33 2.07 9.41 3.97
N GLU A 34 2.37 10.36 3.08
CA GLU A 34 1.37 10.96 2.18
C GLU A 34 0.83 9.94 1.18
N ASP A 35 1.72 9.11 0.62
CA ASP A 35 1.35 8.02 -0.29
C ASP A 35 0.54 6.94 0.43
N VAL A 36 0.90 6.61 1.67
CA VAL A 36 0.14 5.68 2.51
C VAL A 36 -1.26 6.22 2.78
N ARG A 37 -1.39 7.50 3.15
CA ARG A 37 -2.70 8.15 3.33
C ARG A 37 -3.53 8.13 2.06
N ALA A 38 -2.89 8.39 0.92
CA ALA A 38 -3.54 8.30 -0.39
C ALA A 38 -4.03 6.87 -0.68
N VAL A 39 -3.23 5.85 -0.36
CA VAL A 39 -3.60 4.43 -0.55
C VAL A 39 -4.73 4.00 0.39
N LEU A 40 -4.62 4.29 1.69
CA LEU A 40 -5.63 3.94 2.69
C LEU A 40 -6.92 4.76 2.52
N GLY A 41 -6.80 6.00 2.08
CA GLY A 41 -7.92 6.88 1.73
C GLY A 41 -8.51 6.64 0.34
N GLY A 42 -8.05 5.61 -0.40
CA GLY A 42 -8.58 5.24 -1.71
C GLY A 42 -8.29 6.22 -2.86
N THR A 43 -7.40 7.19 -2.64
CA THR A 43 -7.03 8.24 -3.59
C THR A 43 -5.68 7.92 -4.24
N VAL A 44 -5.67 6.94 -5.15
CA VAL A 44 -4.43 6.33 -5.69
C VAL A 44 -3.96 6.94 -7.02
N PHE A 45 -4.36 8.19 -7.30
CA PHE A 45 -4.33 8.72 -8.67
C PHE A 45 -2.94 8.93 -9.27
N MET A 46 -1.89 9.01 -8.45
CA MET A 46 -0.54 9.41 -8.89
C MET A 46 0.54 8.35 -8.62
N LEU A 47 0.20 7.22 -8.01
CA LEU A 47 1.20 6.22 -7.63
C LEU A 47 1.51 5.25 -8.79
N PRO A 48 2.81 5.01 -9.09
CA PRO A 48 3.19 3.99 -10.05
C PRO A 48 2.75 2.60 -9.60
N VAL A 49 2.21 1.80 -10.53
CA VAL A 49 1.80 0.41 -10.27
C VAL A 49 2.95 -0.42 -9.69
N THR A 50 4.18 -0.19 -10.14
CA THR A 50 5.39 -0.88 -9.65
C THR A 50 5.68 -0.56 -8.18
N THR A 51 5.39 0.65 -7.73
CA THR A 51 5.56 1.07 -6.34
C THR A 51 4.54 0.36 -5.46
N LEU A 52 3.28 0.32 -5.90
CA LEU A 52 2.21 -0.39 -5.20
C LEU A 52 2.44 -1.91 -5.17
N ASP A 53 2.91 -2.51 -6.26
CA ASP A 53 3.24 -3.94 -6.32
C ASP A 53 4.39 -4.29 -5.35
N ARG A 54 5.44 -3.46 -5.28
CA ARG A 54 6.52 -3.63 -4.30
C ARG A 54 6.03 -3.47 -2.87
N ALA A 55 5.21 -2.47 -2.60
CA ALA A 55 4.62 -2.24 -1.28
C ALA A 55 3.76 -3.44 -0.84
N LEU A 56 2.90 -3.93 -1.74
CA LEU A 56 2.07 -5.09 -1.50
C LEU A 56 2.92 -6.34 -1.20
N ARG A 57 3.96 -6.62 -1.98
CA ARG A 57 4.86 -7.76 -1.72
C ARG A 57 5.56 -7.67 -0.37
N ARG A 58 5.98 -6.47 0.04
CA ARG A 58 6.59 -6.24 1.37
C ARG A 58 5.59 -6.49 2.49
N LEU A 59 4.35 -6.03 2.34
CA LEU A 59 3.26 -6.30 3.29
C LEU A 59 2.89 -7.78 3.35
N GLU A 60 2.84 -8.47 2.22
CA GLU A 60 2.61 -9.92 2.18
C GLU A 60 3.73 -10.72 2.86
N GLY A 61 4.88 -10.10 3.13
CA GLY A 61 6.03 -10.76 3.74
C GLY A 61 6.64 -11.82 2.83
N ARG A 62 6.46 -11.71 1.50
CA ARG A 62 7.09 -12.61 0.53
C ARG A 62 8.54 -12.16 0.29
N PRO A 63 9.54 -12.88 0.82
CA PRO A 63 10.92 -12.61 0.48
C PRO A 63 11.21 -13.17 -0.91
N HIS A 64 11.90 -12.40 -1.76
CA HIS A 64 12.74 -12.96 -2.82
C HIS A 64 14.16 -12.99 -2.28
#